data_AF-W1X885-F1
#
_entry.id   AF-W1X885-F1
#
_cell.length_a   1.000
_cell.length_b   1.000
_cell.length_c   1.000
_cell.angle_alpha   90.00
_cell.angle_beta   90.00
_cell.angle_gamma   90.00
#
_symmetry.space_group_name_H-M   'P 1'
#
loop_
_entity.id
_entity.type
_entity.pdbx_description
1 polymer ?
#
loop_
_entity_poly.entity_id
_entity_poly.type
_entity_poly.pdbx_seq_one_letter_code
_entity_poly.pdbx_strand_id
1 'polypeptide(L)'
;NFSFVTVMIALGSSMKSDGFHEELIMSSLLGVSFVGAFLVVGSSFILPYLRRVITPTVSGIVVLMIGLSLIKVGIIDFGGGFAAKSSGTFGNYEHLGVGLLVLIVVIGFNCCRSPLLRMGGIAIGLCVGYIASLCLGMVDFSSMRNLPLITIPHPFKYGFSFS
;
A
#
# COMPACT_ATOMS: atom_id res chain seq x y z
N ASN A 1 -5.70 4.95 6.83
CA ASN A 1 -5.60 6.31 6.27
C ASN A 1 -4.52 6.29 5.19
N PHE A 2 -4.84 6.67 3.95
CA PHE A 2 -3.91 6.59 2.83
C PHE A 2 -2.78 7.64 2.86
N SER A 3 -2.95 8.77 3.58
CA SER A 3 -1.88 9.76 3.71
C SER A 3 -0.65 9.20 4.43
N PHE A 4 -0.87 8.27 5.36
CA PHE A 4 0.18 7.65 6.15
C PHE A 4 1.05 6.70 5.30
N VAL A 5 0.43 6.04 4.31
CA VAL A 5 1.11 5.06 3.46
C VAL A 5 2.23 5.73 2.66
N THR A 6 1.95 6.86 2.01
CA THR A 6 2.95 7.61 1.26
C THR A 6 4.14 8.03 2.12
N VAL A 7 3.88 8.53 3.33
CA VAL A 7 4.92 8.99 4.25
C VAL A 7 5.76 7.82 4.76
N MET A 8 5.13 6.68 5.08
CA MET A 8 5.85 5.48 5.52
C MET A 8 6.71 4.87 4.40
N ILE A 9 6.23 4.87 3.16
CA ILE A 9 7.03 4.41 2.01
C ILE A 9 8.26 5.31 1.83
N ALA A 10 8.08 6.63 1.92
CA ALA A 10 9.18 7.58 1.83
C ALA A 10 10.20 7.36 2.96
N LEU A 11 9.74 7.31 4.22
CA LEU A 11 10.59 7.08 5.38
C LEU A 11 11.34 5.74 5.30
N GLY A 12 10.63 4.65 4.97
CA GLY A 12 11.24 3.33 4.82
C GLY A 12 12.25 3.28 3.67
N SER A 13 12.02 4.00 2.57
CA SER A 13 12.98 4.08 1.46
C SER A 13 14.26 4.84 1.82
N SER A 14 14.16 5.91 2.63
CA SER A 14 15.32 6.65 3.13
C SER A 14 16.12 5.83 4.14
N MET A 15 15.44 5.15 5.07
CA MET A 15 16.13 4.27 6.03
C MET A 15 16.81 3.07 5.34
N LYS A 16 16.24 2.60 4.22
CA LYS A 16 16.87 1.57 3.39
C LYS A 16 18.16 2.06 2.72
N SER A 17 18.24 3.34 2.29
CA SER A 17 19.48 3.89 1.71
C SER A 17 20.59 4.08 2.72
N ASP A 18 20.25 4.27 3.99
CA ASP A 18 21.22 4.39 5.10
C ASP A 18 21.78 3.03 5.56
N GLY A 19 21.29 1.92 4.99
CA GLY A 19 21.83 0.57 5.24
C GLY A 19 21.32 -0.11 6.51
N PHE A 20 20.25 0.40 7.13
CA PHE A 20 19.64 -0.24 8.30
C PHE A 20 19.04 -1.61 7.97
N HIS A 21 19.20 -2.58 8.87
CA HIS A 21 18.58 -3.90 8.77
C HIS A 21 17.05 -3.79 8.69
N GLU A 22 16.40 -4.64 7.88
CA GLU A 22 14.95 -4.58 7.62
C GLU A 22 14.11 -4.64 8.91
N GLU A 23 14.57 -5.33 9.94
CA GLU A 23 13.90 -5.42 11.24
C GLU A 23 13.87 -4.08 11.99
N LEU A 24 14.96 -3.31 11.93
CA LEU A 24 15.05 -1.98 12.55
C LEU A 24 14.09 -1.01 11.88
N ILE A 25 13.98 -1.06 10.54
CA ILE A 25 13.04 -0.25 9.77
C ILE A 25 11.60 -0.57 10.17
N MET A 26 11.25 -1.85 10.30
CA MET A 26 9.90 -2.24 10.71
C MET A 26 9.59 -1.79 12.15
N SER A 27 10.56 -1.91 13.06
CA SER A 27 10.42 -1.46 14.45
C SER A 27 10.26 0.06 14.58
N SER A 28 10.98 0.84 13.78
CA SER A 28 10.92 2.30 13.79
C SER A 28 9.63 2.82 13.15
N LEU A 29 9.18 2.24 12.03
CA LEU A 29 7.90 2.58 11.42
C LEU A 29 6.72 2.28 12.38
N LEU A 30 6.77 1.15 13.09
CA LEU A 30 5.78 0.81 14.12
C LEU A 30 5.84 1.76 15.32
N GLY A 31 7.04 2.11 15.79
CA GLY A 31 7.24 3.06 16.89
C GLY A 31 6.73 4.47 16.55
N VAL A 32 7.06 4.98 15.36
CA VAL A 32 6.57 6.28 14.87
C VAL A 32 5.06 6.26 14.68
N SER A 33 4.48 5.17 14.16
CA SER A 33 3.02 5.01 14.03
C SER A 33 2.32 5.03 15.41
N PHE A 34 2.88 4.32 16.39
CA PHE A 34 2.34 4.24 17.74
C PHE A 34 2.36 5.60 18.45
N VAL A 35 3.50 6.30 18.45
CA VAL A 35 3.63 7.65 19.03
C VAL A 35 2.78 8.65 18.24
N GLY A 36 2.76 8.53 16.91
CA GLY A 36 1.92 9.34 16.02
C GLY A 36 0.43 9.23 16.34
N ALA A 37 -0.05 8.05 16.74
CA ALA A 37 -1.44 7.87 17.16
C ALA A 37 -1.78 8.72 18.39
N PHE A 38 -0.90 8.79 19.40
CA PHE A 38 -1.11 9.66 20.56
C PHE A 38 -1.11 11.15 20.18
N LEU A 39 -0.23 11.56 19.27
CA LEU A 39 -0.20 12.94 18.77
C LEU A 39 -1.52 13.29 18.06
N VAL A 40 -2.07 12.39 17.24
CA VAL A 40 -3.36 12.59 16.57
C VAL A 40 -4.50 12.70 17.59
N VAL A 41 -4.51 11.85 18.62
CA VAL A 41 -5.50 11.92 19.71
C VAL A 41 -5.40 13.25 20.45
N GLY A 42 -4.18 13.73 20.74
CA GLY A 42 -3.95 15.05 21.35
C GLY A 42 -4.38 16.21 20.44
N SER A 43 -4.08 16.13 19.15
CA SER A 43 -4.50 17.11 18.14
C SER A 43 -6.02 17.15 17.96
N SER A 44 -6.73 16.06 18.30
CA SER A 44 -8.20 16.02 18.32
C SER A 44 -8.84 17.07 19.20
N PHE A 45 -8.13 17.59 20.22
CA PHE A 45 -8.62 18.67 21.07
C PHE A 45 -8.46 20.06 20.44
N ILE A 46 -7.48 20.25 19.54
CA ILE A 46 -7.19 21.51 18.84
C ILE A 46 -7.97 21.64 17.52
N LEU A 47 -8.48 20.52 16.99
CA LEU A 47 -9.26 20.43 15.75
C LEU A 47 -10.38 21.47 15.57
N PRO A 48 -11.17 21.90 16.58
CA PRO A 48 -12.16 22.96 16.39
C PRO A 48 -11.55 24.32 16.00
N TYR A 49 -10.33 24.63 16.45
CA TYR A 49 -9.61 25.85 16.05
C TYR A 49 -9.00 25.71 14.65
N LEU A 50 -8.49 24.52 14.33
CA LEU A 50 -7.81 24.26 13.06
C LEU A 50 -8.77 24.24 11.85
N ARG A 51 -10.04 23.86 12.05
CA ARG A 51 -11.09 23.97 11.02
C ARG A 51 -11.34 25.41 10.53
N ARG A 52 -10.96 26.42 11.32
CA ARG A 52 -11.07 27.84 10.92
C ARG A 52 -9.97 28.26 9.93
N VAL A 53 -8.83 27.56 9.96
CA VAL A 53 -7.65 27.84 9.12
C VAL A 53 -7.64 26.94 7.88
N ILE A 54 -8.05 25.67 8.03
CA ILE A 54 -8.12 24.71 6.92
C ILE A 54 -9.42 24.96 6.13
N THR A 55 -9.33 25.79 5.10
CA THR A 55 -10.41 26.01 4.14
C THR A 55 -10.60 24.76 3.25
N PRO A 56 -11.81 24.55 2.69
CA PRO A 56 -12.09 23.39 1.84
C PRO A 56 -11.13 23.29 0.63
N THR A 57 -10.64 24.43 0.14
CA THR A 57 -9.65 24.49 -0.94
C THR A 57 -8.32 23.85 -0.55
N VAL A 58 -7.83 24.09 0.67
CA VAL A 58 -6.56 23.51 1.16
C VAL A 58 -6.70 22.01 1.40
N SER A 59 -7.83 21.57 1.95
CA SER A 59 -8.11 20.14 2.14
C SER A 59 -8.14 19.40 0.79
N GLY A 60 -8.79 20.00 -0.23
CA GLY A 60 -8.88 19.44 -1.58
C GLY A 60 -7.51 19.22 -2.23
N ILE A 61 -6.62 20.22 -2.20
CA ILE A 61 -5.27 20.08 -2.78
C ILE A 61 -4.41 19.03 -2.04
N VAL A 62 -4.56 18.88 -0.73
CA VAL A 62 -3.81 17.89 0.07
C VAL A 62 -4.27 16.47 -0.29
N VAL A 63 -5.58 16.24 -0.41
CA VAL A 63 -6.11 14.93 -0.83
C VAL A 63 -5.67 14.59 -2.26
N LEU A 64 -5.64 15.57 -3.17
CA LEU A 64 -5.14 15.39 -4.53
C LEU A 64 -3.64 15.05 -4.53
N MET A 65 -2.83 15.70 -3.71
CA MET A 65 -1.41 15.38 -3.54
C MET A 65 -1.18 13.96 -2.99
N ILE A 66 -2.00 13.52 -2.03
CA ILE A 66 -1.97 12.15 -1.52
C ILE A 66 -2.31 11.17 -2.65
N GLY A 67 -3.36 11.44 -3.43
CA GLY A 67 -3.76 10.61 -4.57
C GLY A 67 -2.67 10.49 -5.64
N LEU A 68 -2.08 11.62 -6.06
CA LEU A 68 -0.98 11.64 -7.03
C LEU A 68 0.25 10.86 -6.56
N SER A 69 0.56 10.92 -5.27
CA SER A 69 1.68 10.16 -4.70
C SER A 69 1.45 8.65 -4.76
N LEU A 70 0.20 8.21 -4.53
CA LEU A 70 -0.17 6.79 -4.57
C LEU A 70 -0.21 6.25 -6.00
N ILE A 71 -0.58 7.08 -6.99
CA ILE A 71 -0.53 6.69 -8.41
C ILE A 71 0.89 6.26 -8.81
N LYS A 72 1.92 6.97 -8.33
CA LYS A 72 3.33 6.61 -8.60
C LYS A 72 3.67 5.20 -8.09
N VAL A 73 3.23 4.86 -6.88
CA VAL A 73 3.47 3.53 -6.29
C VAL A 73 2.67 2.47 -7.04
N GLY A 74 1.42 2.78 -7.40
CA GLY A 74 0.58 1.88 -8.22
C GLY A 74 1.18 1.55 -9.58
N ILE A 75 1.82 2.52 -10.26
CA ILE A 75 2.52 2.27 -11.54
C ILE A 75 3.74 1.35 -11.34
N ILE A 76 4.47 1.51 -10.24
CA ILE A 76 5.62 0.66 -9.92
C ILE A 76 5.13 -0.79 -9.67
N ASP A 77 4.05 -0.96 -8.92
CA ASP A 77 3.47 -2.28 -8.66
C ASP A 77 2.90 -2.91 -9.94
N PHE A 78 2.28 -2.10 -10.81
CA PHE A 78 1.80 -2.54 -12.13
C PHE A 78 2.93 -3.05 -13.04
N GLY A 79 4.14 -2.51 -12.89
CA GLY A 79 5.34 -2.95 -13.62
C GLY A 79 6.04 -4.19 -13.05
N GLY A 80 5.50 -4.82 -12.00
CA GLY A 80 6.12 -5.96 -11.31
C GLY A 80 6.76 -5.61 -9.95
N GLY A 81 6.55 -4.38 -9.46
CA GLY A 81 6.95 -3.95 -8.12
C GLY A 81 8.43 -3.62 -7.96
N PHE A 82 8.80 -3.27 -6.73
CA PHE A 82 10.19 -2.94 -6.37
C PHE A 82 11.17 -4.12 -6.53
N ALA A 83 10.67 -5.36 -6.46
CA ALA A 83 11.46 -6.57 -6.69
C ALA A 83 11.88 -6.68 -8.17
N ALA A 84 10.94 -6.56 -9.11
CA ALA A 84 11.25 -6.57 -10.55
C ALA A 84 12.15 -5.40 -10.97
N LYS A 85 12.02 -4.24 -10.32
CA LYS A 85 12.91 -3.09 -10.51
C LYS A 85 14.36 -3.37 -10.09
N SER A 86 14.54 -4.19 -9.05
CA SER A 86 15.87 -4.58 -8.56
C SER A 86 16.48 -5.69 -9.41
N SER A 87 15.66 -6.56 -10.00
CA SER A 87 16.08 -7.69 -10.84
C SER A 87 16.21 -7.36 -12.34
N GLY A 88 15.93 -6.11 -12.74
CA GLY A 88 15.98 -5.67 -14.15
C GLY A 88 14.86 -6.21 -15.04
N THR A 89 13.87 -6.92 -14.47
CA THR A 89 12.70 -7.46 -15.17
C THR A 89 11.47 -6.55 -15.09
N PHE A 90 11.67 -5.31 -14.64
CA PHE A 90 10.63 -4.30 -14.55
C PHE A 90 9.99 -4.06 -15.91
N GLY A 91 8.67 -4.22 -15.96
CA GLY A 91 7.93 -4.02 -17.19
C GLY A 91 7.93 -5.22 -18.15
N ASN A 92 8.30 -6.43 -17.70
CA ASN A 92 8.15 -7.63 -18.53
C ASN A 92 6.68 -7.81 -18.98
N TYR A 93 6.48 -8.34 -20.19
CA TYR A 93 5.16 -8.50 -20.81
C TYR A 93 4.17 -9.29 -19.94
N GLU A 94 4.67 -10.22 -19.12
CA GLU A 94 3.86 -11.00 -18.18
C GLU A 94 3.26 -10.12 -17.07
N HIS A 95 4.06 -9.27 -16.42
CA HIS A 95 3.59 -8.38 -15.35
C HIS A 95 2.64 -7.31 -15.89
N LEU A 96 2.99 -6.68 -17.02
CA LEU A 96 2.11 -5.72 -17.68
C LEU A 96 0.83 -6.36 -18.18
N GLY A 97 0.90 -7.57 -18.74
CA GLY A 97 -0.24 -8.31 -19.25
C GLY A 97 -1.27 -8.60 -18.17
N VAL A 98 -0.82 -9.11 -17.00
CA VAL A 98 -1.71 -9.37 -15.86
C VAL A 98 -2.28 -8.07 -15.30
N GLY A 99 -1.46 -7.02 -15.16
CA GLY A 99 -1.94 -5.70 -14.72
C GLY A 99 -3.01 -5.12 -15.65
N LEU A 100 -2.78 -5.18 -16.96
CA LEU A 100 -3.69 -4.66 -17.98
C LEU A 100 -5.00 -5.46 -18.00
N LEU A 101 -4.93 -6.78 -17.86
CA LEU A 101 -6.10 -7.64 -17.70
C LEU A 101 -6.96 -7.17 -16.51
N VAL A 102 -6.36 -7.01 -15.33
CA VAL A 102 -7.08 -6.53 -14.13
C VAL A 102 -7.72 -5.17 -14.41
N LEU A 103 -6.99 -4.25 -15.03
CA LEU A 103 -7.49 -2.92 -15.35
C LEU A 103 -8.68 -2.96 -16.32
N ILE A 104 -8.63 -3.79 -17.37
CA ILE A 104 -9.78 -4.00 -18.29
C ILE A 104 -10.99 -4.53 -17.53
N VAL A 105 -10.80 -5.53 -16.67
CA VAL A 105 -11.89 -6.14 -15.89
C VAL A 105 -12.51 -5.10 -14.96
N VAL A 106 -11.68 -4.34 -14.22
CA VAL A 106 -12.18 -3.29 -13.32
C VAL A 106 -12.94 -2.20 -14.09
N ILE A 107 -12.42 -1.74 -15.24
CA ILE A 107 -13.10 -0.75 -16.07
C ILE A 107 -14.43 -1.30 -16.61
N GLY A 108 -14.43 -2.54 -17.10
CA GLY A 108 -15.63 -3.21 -17.60
C GLY A 108 -16.75 -3.27 -16.57
N PHE A 109 -16.42 -3.68 -15.34
CA PHE A 109 -17.38 -3.72 -14.23
C PHE A 109 -17.74 -2.32 -13.69
N ASN A 110 -16.82 -1.35 -13.77
CA ASN A 110 -17.08 0.04 -13.37
C ASN A 110 -18.07 0.74 -14.30
N CYS A 111 -18.12 0.34 -15.57
CA CYS A 111 -19.09 0.84 -16.56
C CYS A 111 -20.49 0.19 -16.44
N CYS A 112 -20.64 -0.87 -15.63
CA CYS A 112 -21.95 -1.50 -15.44
C CYS A 112 -22.92 -0.58 -14.67
N ARG A 113 -24.19 -0.57 -15.11
CA ARG A 113 -25.23 0.31 -14.55
C ARG A 113 -25.60 0.00 -13.09
N SER A 114 -25.36 -1.23 -12.62
CA SER A 114 -25.73 -1.62 -11.27
C SER A 114 -24.70 -1.14 -10.22
N PRO A 115 -25.12 -0.41 -9.18
CA PRO A 115 -24.20 0.16 -8.17
C PRO A 115 -23.44 -0.89 -7.35
N LEU A 116 -24.03 -2.08 -7.16
CA LEU A 116 -23.38 -3.21 -6.46
C LEU A 116 -22.18 -3.77 -7.26
N LEU A 117 -22.33 -3.94 -8.58
CA LEU A 117 -21.22 -4.37 -9.44
C LEU A 117 -20.12 -3.30 -9.51
N ARG A 118 -20.47 -2.01 -9.43
CA ARG A 118 -19.48 -0.93 -9.42
C ARG A 118 -18.62 -0.93 -8.16
N MET A 119 -19.22 -1.13 -6.98
CA MET A 119 -18.45 -1.24 -5.73
C MET A 119 -17.64 -2.54 -5.66
N GLY A 120 -18.19 -3.66 -6.15
CA GLY A 120 -17.52 -4.96 -6.15
C GLY A 120 -16.48 -5.16 -7.27
N GLY A 121 -16.53 -4.34 -8.33
CA GLY A 121 -15.72 -4.51 -9.54
C GLY A 121 -14.21 -4.53 -9.27
N ILE A 122 -13.74 -3.74 -8.31
CA ILE A 122 -12.33 -3.74 -7.88
C ILE A 122 -11.94 -5.08 -7.25
N ALA A 123 -12.79 -5.62 -6.37
CA ALA A 123 -12.56 -6.91 -5.71
C ALA A 123 -12.59 -8.07 -6.72
N ILE A 124 -13.56 -8.06 -7.65
CA ILE A 124 -13.68 -9.05 -8.71
C ILE A 124 -12.45 -9.01 -9.63
N GLY A 125 -12.00 -7.81 -10.02
CA GLY A 125 -10.79 -7.61 -10.82
C GLY A 125 -9.54 -8.18 -10.15
N LEU A 126 -9.39 -7.96 -8.84
CA LEU A 126 -8.31 -8.54 -8.04
C LEU A 126 -8.36 -10.07 -8.01
N CYS A 127 -9.54 -10.66 -7.79
CA CYS A 127 -9.71 -12.11 -7.82
C CYS A 127 -9.33 -12.71 -9.19
N VAL A 128 -9.79 -12.09 -10.28
CA VAL A 128 -9.45 -12.54 -11.64
C VAL A 128 -7.95 -12.41 -11.91
N GLY A 129 -7.34 -11.30 -11.50
CA GLY A 129 -5.89 -11.09 -11.63
C GLY A 129 -5.07 -12.13 -10.85
N TYR A 130 -5.51 -12.49 -9.65
CA TYR A 130 -4.87 -13.53 -8.85
C TYR A 130 -4.96 -14.90 -9.54
N ILE A 131 -6.13 -15.26 -10.07
CA ILE A 131 -6.32 -16.51 -10.82
C ILE A 131 -5.46 -16.53 -12.09
N ALA A 132 -5.37 -15.41 -12.81
CA ALA A 132 -4.50 -15.29 -13.98
C ALA A 132 -3.02 -15.50 -13.59
N SER A 133 -2.56 -14.84 -12.52
CA SER A 133 -1.19 -14.99 -11.99
C SER A 133 -0.88 -16.43 -11.58
N LEU A 134 -1.85 -17.15 -11.00
CA LEU A 134 -1.72 -18.58 -10.70
C LEU A 134 -1.51 -19.43 -11.95
N CYS A 135 -2.27 -19.17 -13.02
CA CYS A 135 -2.11 -19.87 -14.30
C CYS A 135 -0.77 -19.59 -14.98
N LEU A 136 -0.22 -18.38 -14.82
CA LEU A 136 1.12 -18.02 -15.32
C LEU A 136 2.26 -18.59 -14.45
N GLY A 137 1.96 -19.23 -13.32
CA GLY A 137 2.98 -19.82 -12.43
C GLY A 137 3.83 -18.80 -11.69
N MET A 138 3.41 -17.53 -11.65
CA MET A 138 4.15 -16.43 -11.01
C MET A 138 3.93 -16.37 -9.48
N VAL A 139 3.22 -17.35 -8.92
CA VAL A 139 2.83 -17.40 -7.50
C VAL A 139 3.73 -18.36 -6.74
N ASP A 140 4.62 -17.81 -5.92
CA ASP A 140 5.47 -18.58 -5.03
C ASP A 140 4.73 -19.03 -3.76
N PHE A 141 4.39 -20.32 -3.70
CA PHE A 141 3.81 -20.96 -2.52
C PHE A 141 4.85 -21.39 -1.46
N SER A 142 6.14 -21.23 -1.77
CA SER A 142 7.25 -21.65 -0.91
C SER A 142 7.18 -21.02 0.49
N SER A 143 6.86 -19.73 0.55
CA SER A 143 6.74 -18.99 1.82
C SER A 143 5.59 -19.51 2.68
N MET A 144 4.48 -19.98 2.11
CA MET A 144 3.34 -20.50 2.89
C MET A 144 3.57 -21.91 3.45
N ARG A 145 4.47 -22.69 2.86
CA ARG A 145 4.71 -24.10 3.26
C ARG A 145 5.43 -24.24 4.59
N ASN A 146 6.19 -23.22 4.99
CA ASN A 146 6.98 -23.19 6.23
C ASN A 146 6.27 -22.48 7.38
N LEU A 147 5.05 -21.96 7.20
CA LEU A 147 4.32 -21.33 8.29
C LEU A 147 3.52 -22.36 9.11
N PRO A 148 3.55 -22.29 10.45
CA PRO A 148 2.65 -23.07 11.27
C PRO A 148 1.19 -22.67 10.97
N LEU A 149 0.30 -23.67 10.87
CA LEU A 149 -1.14 -23.49 10.58
C LEU A 149 -1.83 -22.48 11.52
N ILE A 150 -1.28 -22.29 12.72
CA ILE A 150 -1.70 -21.30 13.70
C ILE A 150 -0.47 -20.48 14.07
N THR A 151 -0.41 -19.25 13.56
CA THR A 151 0.54 -18.25 14.05
C THR A 151 -0.18 -17.42 15.10
N ILE A 152 0.25 -17.53 16.36
CA ILE A 152 -0.24 -16.65 17.42
C ILE A 152 0.29 -15.25 17.11
N PRO A 153 -0.57 -14.21 17.05
CA PRO A 153 -0.10 -12.85 16.83
C PRO A 153 0.80 -12.47 18.00
N HIS A 154 2.11 -12.40 17.76
CA HIS A 154 3.05 -11.90 18.75
C HIS A 154 2.97 -10.37 18.78
N PRO A 155 2.36 -9.77 19.84
CA PRO A 155 2.45 -8.33 20.00
C PRO A 155 3.94 -7.95 20.13
N PHE A 156 4.36 -6.92 19.42
CA PHE A 156 5.75 -6.43 19.41
C PHE A 156 6.81 -7.38 18.84
N LYS A 157 6.50 -8.16 17.79
CA LYS A 157 7.50 -9.02 17.09
C LYS A 157 8.78 -8.26 16.68
N TYR A 158 8.68 -6.98 16.34
CA TYR A 158 9.80 -6.14 15.92
C TYR A 158 10.28 -5.15 16.99
N GLY A 159 9.65 -5.09 18.18
CA GLY A 159 10.01 -4.14 19.25
C GLY A 159 9.77 -2.66 18.93
N PHE A 160 10.20 -1.78 19.84
CA PHE A 160 10.28 -0.33 19.65
C PHE A 160 11.74 0.08 19.58
N SER A 161 12.23 0.47 18.40
CA SER A 161 13.53 1.13 18.26
C SER A 161 13.33 2.49 17.59
N PHE A 162 13.88 3.54 18.20
CA PHE A 162 13.80 4.93 17.72
C PHE A 162 15.17 5.44 17.23
N SER A 163 16.08 4.53 16.86
CA SER A 163 17.43 4.88 16.39
C SER A 163 17.60 4.73 14.89
#